data_AF-A0A965YEP4-F1
#
_entry.id   AF-A0A965YEP4-F1
#
_cell.length_a   1.000
_cell.length_b   1.000
_cell.length_c   1.000
_cell.angle_alpha   90.00
_cell.angle_beta   90.00
_cell.angle_gamma   90.00
#
_symmetry.space_group_name_H-M   'P 1'
#
loop_
_entity.id
_entity.type
_entity.pdbx_description
1 polymer ?
#
loop_
_entity_poly.entity_id
_entity_poly.type
_entity_poly.pdbx_seq_one_letter_code
_entity_poly.pdbx_strand_id
1 'polypeptide(L)'
;MALYLANSGLTLLAKDGVLDQQKLMHWFKEAKRIKATGGAYYTKLLDSGLTLIFRTVVQNDDVEIAGVDMHLSGRCVWSAKPLAQVGKGDVLSITLLMTNVSERSAFIATLVHAATLDHIDEDSLLNLQVCAFPQALDVYDSREAYELATDERSRLEDKKLLPFNYIMARDESLTEEQRDAFLKSETMMLLCGPVLGVEKREHGFENTSCMVATISTEMGHLDLVYAEEQLNKPLVKGSYVVASCQISADVLAD
;
A
#
# COMPACT_ATOMS: atom_id res chain seq x y z
N MET A 1 8.97 0.02 -4.88
CA MET A 1 10.14 -0.56 -4.15
C MET A 1 10.86 0.47 -3.29
N ALA A 2 11.41 1.56 -3.86
CA ALA A 2 12.05 2.62 -3.05
C ALA A 2 11.09 3.24 -2.00
N LEU A 3 9.81 3.41 -2.35
CA LEU A 3 8.78 3.92 -1.45
C LEU A 3 8.62 3.07 -0.19
N TYR A 4 8.41 1.75 -0.35
CA TYR A 4 8.19 0.86 0.79
C TYR A 4 9.39 0.80 1.75
N LEU A 5 10.61 0.82 1.22
CA LEU A 5 11.83 0.85 2.04
C LEU A 5 12.01 2.15 2.80
N ALA A 6 11.71 3.28 2.15
CA ALA A 6 11.74 4.59 2.78
C ALA A 6 10.72 4.65 3.93
N ASN A 7 9.50 4.15 3.70
CA ASN A 7 8.43 4.15 4.68
C ASN A 7 8.62 3.16 5.84
N SER A 8 9.37 2.09 5.63
CA SER A 8 9.58 1.06 6.65
C SER A 8 10.84 1.26 7.47
N GLY A 9 11.60 2.35 7.30
CA GLY A 9 12.87 2.50 8.02
C GLY A 9 13.92 1.43 7.64
N LEU A 10 13.72 0.73 6.52
CA LEU A 10 14.60 -0.30 6.00
C LEU A 10 15.50 0.23 4.87
N THR A 11 15.80 1.53 4.89
CA THR A 11 16.69 2.18 3.91
C THR A 11 18.10 1.60 3.91
N LEU A 12 18.53 0.95 5.00
CA LEU A 12 19.78 0.18 5.05
C LEU A 12 19.82 -1.02 4.10
N LEU A 13 18.66 -1.47 3.60
CA LEU A 13 18.57 -2.50 2.55
C LEU A 13 18.77 -1.89 1.17
N ALA A 14 18.98 -0.58 1.07
CA ALA A 14 19.39 0.10 -0.13
C ALA A 14 20.86 0.55 0.00
N LYS A 15 21.64 0.30 -1.04
CA LYS A 15 22.99 0.77 -1.24
C LYS A 15 23.05 1.51 -2.58
N ASP A 16 23.46 2.78 -2.54
CA ASP A 16 23.55 3.64 -3.73
C ASP A 16 22.24 3.76 -4.52
N GLY A 17 21.10 3.75 -3.81
CA GLY A 17 19.75 3.82 -4.41
C GLY A 17 19.26 2.50 -5.03
N VAL A 18 20.05 1.43 -4.95
CA VAL A 18 19.70 0.08 -5.40
C VAL A 18 19.58 -0.83 -4.18
N LEU A 19 18.79 -1.89 -4.30
CA LEU A 19 18.67 -2.89 -3.25
C LEU A 19 19.99 -3.63 -2.98
N ASP A 20 20.37 -3.77 -1.71
CA ASP A 20 21.49 -4.61 -1.27
C ASP A 20 21.13 -6.08 -1.48
N GLN A 21 21.64 -6.62 -2.58
CA GLN A 21 21.38 -7.99 -3.00
C GLN A 21 21.85 -9.01 -1.95
N GLN A 22 22.93 -8.75 -1.21
CA GLN A 22 23.43 -9.72 -0.22
C GLN A 22 22.46 -9.83 0.95
N LYS A 23 22.00 -8.70 1.49
CA LYS A 23 21.02 -8.67 2.59
C LYS A 23 19.68 -9.28 2.16
N LEU A 24 19.20 -8.95 0.96
CA LEU A 24 17.96 -9.53 0.43
C LEU A 24 18.05 -11.02 0.19
N MET A 25 19.15 -11.51 -0.40
CA MET A 25 19.31 -12.94 -0.63
C MET A 25 19.43 -13.72 0.68
N HIS A 26 19.96 -13.12 1.74
CA HIS A 26 19.94 -13.71 3.08
C HIS A 26 18.50 -13.86 3.58
N TRP A 27 17.69 -12.81 3.55
CA TRP A 27 16.29 -12.88 3.99
C TRP A 27 15.41 -13.76 3.10
N PHE A 28 15.68 -13.80 1.80
CA PHE A 28 15.02 -14.70 0.87
C PHE A 28 15.23 -16.17 1.27
N LYS A 29 16.44 -16.55 1.71
CA LYS A 29 16.74 -17.92 2.16
C LYS A 29 16.05 -18.31 3.47
N GLU A 30 15.75 -17.34 4.32
CA GLU A 30 15.01 -17.54 5.57
C GLU A 30 13.49 -17.46 5.41
N ALA A 31 13.03 -16.95 4.26
CA ALA A 31 11.63 -16.69 4.00
C ALA A 31 10.84 -18.00 3.82
N LYS A 32 9.59 -17.99 4.29
CA LYS A 32 8.68 -19.11 4.16
C LYS A 32 8.11 -19.13 2.74
N ARG A 33 8.30 -20.25 2.04
CA ARG A 33 7.71 -20.46 0.71
C ARG A 33 6.20 -20.68 0.79
N ILE A 34 5.47 -19.99 -0.07
CA ILE A 34 4.03 -20.14 -0.34
C ILE A 34 3.89 -20.48 -1.82
N LYS A 35 3.27 -21.62 -2.14
CA LYS A 35 3.04 -22.04 -3.52
C LYS A 35 1.93 -21.20 -4.14
N ALA A 36 2.08 -20.85 -5.41
CA ALA A 36 1.10 -20.07 -6.16
C ALA A 36 1.05 -20.52 -7.62
N THR A 37 0.00 -20.18 -8.33
CA THR A 37 -0.09 -20.45 -9.77
C THR A 37 0.94 -19.61 -10.52
N GLY A 38 1.74 -20.24 -11.38
CA GLY A 38 2.78 -19.57 -12.17
C GLY A 38 4.06 -19.18 -11.41
N GLY A 39 4.21 -19.56 -10.15
CA GLY A 39 5.43 -19.31 -9.38
C GLY A 39 5.33 -19.64 -7.89
N ALA A 40 5.98 -18.82 -7.06
CA ALA A 40 5.85 -18.89 -5.61
C ALA A 40 6.12 -17.52 -4.98
N TYR A 41 5.53 -17.32 -3.80
CA TYR A 41 5.91 -16.24 -2.90
C TYR A 41 6.87 -16.78 -1.84
N TYR A 42 7.85 -15.99 -1.45
CA TYR A 42 8.65 -16.25 -0.25
C TYR A 42 8.42 -15.08 0.70
N THR A 43 7.98 -15.38 1.92
CA THR A 43 7.55 -14.35 2.89
C THR A 43 8.48 -14.34 4.10
N LYS A 44 9.02 -13.16 4.42
CA LYS A 44 9.79 -12.91 5.63
C LYS A 44 9.02 -11.94 6.51
N LEU A 45 8.46 -12.44 7.60
CA LEU A 45 7.81 -11.64 8.64
C LEU A 45 8.86 -11.10 9.63
N LEU A 46 8.79 -9.81 9.92
CA LEU A 46 9.59 -9.12 10.93
C LEU A 46 8.77 -8.94 12.22
N ASP A 47 9.45 -8.63 13.33
CA ASP A 47 8.80 -8.49 14.66
C ASP A 47 7.78 -7.35 14.70
N SER A 48 7.91 -6.37 13.81
CA SER A 48 6.97 -5.25 13.66
C SER A 48 5.63 -5.66 13.03
N GLY A 49 5.52 -6.89 12.53
CA GLY A 49 4.44 -7.33 11.66
C GLY A 49 4.63 -6.96 10.19
N LEU A 50 5.74 -6.30 9.82
CA LEU A 50 6.05 -6.00 8.42
C LEU A 50 6.51 -7.28 7.74
N THR A 51 5.93 -7.57 6.58
CA THR A 51 6.26 -8.74 5.77
C THR A 51 6.91 -8.28 4.47
N LEU A 52 8.11 -8.81 4.19
CA LEU A 52 8.71 -8.76 2.87
C LEU A 52 8.25 -9.97 2.05
N ILE A 53 7.78 -9.71 0.84
CA ILE A 53 7.15 -10.70 -0.02
C ILE A 53 7.92 -10.74 -1.33
N PHE A 54 8.74 -11.78 -1.50
CA PHE A 54 9.51 -12.01 -2.71
C PHE A 54 8.64 -12.81 -3.69
N ARG A 55 8.36 -12.21 -4.85
CA ARG A 55 7.70 -12.89 -5.97
C ARG A 55 8.75 -13.63 -6.79
N THR A 56 8.56 -14.92 -6.99
CA THR A 56 9.53 -15.76 -7.70
C THR A 56 8.91 -16.57 -8.82
N VAL A 57 9.62 -16.64 -9.94
CA VAL A 57 9.29 -17.47 -11.08
C VAL A 57 10.40 -18.49 -11.31
N VAL A 58 10.06 -19.60 -11.95
CA VAL A 58 11.06 -20.60 -12.36
C VAL A 58 11.41 -20.33 -13.82
N GLN A 59 12.69 -20.08 -14.09
CA GLN A 59 13.20 -19.87 -15.44
C GLN A 59 14.43 -20.75 -15.65
N ASN A 60 14.42 -21.60 -16.67
CA ASN A 60 15.53 -22.52 -17.01
C ASN A 60 16.04 -23.35 -15.81
N ASP A 61 15.12 -23.91 -15.01
CA ASP A 61 15.37 -24.68 -13.78
C ASP A 61 15.91 -23.89 -12.57
N ASP A 62 16.14 -22.58 -12.72
CA ASP A 62 16.54 -21.68 -11.62
C ASP A 62 15.37 -20.86 -11.09
N VAL A 63 15.43 -20.55 -9.79
CA VAL A 63 14.45 -19.65 -9.12
C VAL A 63 14.95 -18.22 -9.23
N GLU A 64 14.19 -17.38 -9.93
CA GLU A 64 14.48 -15.95 -10.06
C GLU A 64 13.51 -15.11 -9.24
N ILE A 65 14.02 -14.06 -8.58
CA ILE A 65 13.19 -13.06 -7.89
C ILE A 65 12.68 -12.06 -8.94
N ALA A 66 11.40 -12.15 -9.26
CA ALA A 66 10.72 -11.26 -10.21
C ALA A 66 10.37 -9.89 -9.58
N GLY A 67 10.21 -9.84 -8.26
CA GLY A 67 9.90 -8.60 -7.55
C GLY A 67 9.84 -8.75 -6.04
N VAL A 68 9.79 -7.61 -5.35
CA VAL A 68 9.66 -7.54 -3.89
C VAL A 68 8.54 -6.57 -3.54
N ASP A 69 7.54 -7.08 -2.82
CA ASP A 69 6.44 -6.31 -2.24
C ASP A 69 6.57 -6.25 -0.72
N MET A 70 5.81 -5.34 -0.13
CA MET A 70 5.71 -5.19 1.32
C MET A 70 4.26 -5.09 1.75
N HIS A 71 4.00 -5.61 2.94
CA HIS A 71 2.69 -5.54 3.57
C HIS A 71 2.87 -5.52 5.09
N LEU A 72 2.07 -4.73 5.81
CA LEU A 72 2.09 -4.72 7.26
C LEU A 72 0.88 -5.50 7.77
N SER A 73 1.11 -6.54 8.56
CA SER A 73 0.06 -7.23 9.29
C SER A 73 -0.52 -6.32 10.37
N GLY A 74 -1.67 -5.73 10.06
CA GLY A 74 -2.43 -4.82 10.91
C GLY A 74 -3.76 -5.40 11.38
N ARG A 75 -4.58 -4.53 12.00
CA ARG A 75 -5.95 -4.88 12.42
C ARG A 75 -7.01 -4.29 11.51
N CYS A 76 -6.59 -3.51 10.51
CA CYS A 76 -7.47 -2.84 9.57
C CYS A 76 -7.96 -3.85 8.53
N VAL A 77 -9.27 -4.09 8.51
CA VAL A 77 -9.91 -5.02 7.59
C VAL A 77 -11.04 -4.32 6.87
N TRP A 78 -11.09 -4.44 5.55
CA TRP A 78 -12.17 -3.96 4.70
C TRP A 78 -12.83 -5.11 3.95
N SER A 79 -14.15 -5.03 3.76
CA SER A 79 -14.87 -5.92 2.85
C SER A 79 -15.10 -5.20 1.53
N ALA A 80 -14.61 -5.77 0.43
CA ALA A 80 -14.61 -5.11 -0.88
C ALA A 80 -14.84 -6.09 -2.03
N LYS A 81 -15.35 -5.56 -3.14
CA LYS A 81 -15.52 -6.27 -4.41
C LYS A 81 -14.53 -5.75 -5.45
N PRO A 82 -13.88 -6.63 -6.23
CA PRO A 82 -13.14 -6.23 -7.44
C PRO A 82 -14.05 -5.55 -8.47
N LEU A 83 -13.53 -4.54 -9.17
CA LEU A 83 -14.22 -3.89 -10.30
C LEU A 83 -13.42 -3.99 -11.60
N ALA A 84 -12.11 -3.80 -11.53
CA ALA A 84 -11.25 -3.85 -12.71
C ALA A 84 -9.79 -4.10 -12.31
N GLN A 85 -9.03 -4.69 -13.21
CA GLN A 85 -7.58 -4.70 -13.10
C GLN A 85 -7.01 -3.32 -13.46
N VAL A 86 -6.05 -2.84 -12.68
CA VAL A 86 -5.35 -1.58 -12.89
C VAL A 86 -3.93 -1.88 -13.36
N GLY A 87 -3.50 -1.23 -14.44
CA GLY A 87 -2.21 -1.44 -15.07
C GLY A 87 -2.03 -2.82 -15.71
N LYS A 88 -0.79 -3.11 -16.12
CA LYS A 88 -0.37 -4.45 -16.57
C LYS A 88 0.20 -5.19 -15.37
N GLY A 89 -0.57 -6.12 -14.80
CA GLY A 89 -0.07 -7.02 -13.76
C GLY A 89 0.90 -8.07 -14.31
N ASP A 90 1.67 -8.67 -13.42
CA ASP A 90 2.36 -9.93 -13.70
C ASP A 90 1.64 -11.08 -12.99
N VAL A 91 2.01 -12.32 -13.30
CA VAL A 91 1.30 -13.53 -12.83
C VAL A 91 1.21 -13.60 -11.29
N LEU A 92 2.11 -12.92 -10.57
CA LEU A 92 2.19 -12.94 -9.12
C LEU A 92 1.81 -11.60 -8.46
N SER A 93 1.48 -10.57 -9.23
CA SER A 93 1.12 -9.24 -8.72
C SER A 93 -0.08 -8.70 -9.49
N ILE A 94 -1.19 -8.55 -8.77
CA ILE A 94 -2.41 -7.94 -9.30
C ILE A 94 -2.70 -6.67 -8.52
N THR A 95 -3.05 -5.62 -9.25
CA THR A 95 -3.59 -4.40 -8.67
C THR A 95 -5.01 -4.24 -9.19
N LEU A 96 -5.94 -4.01 -8.27
CA LEU A 96 -7.37 -3.97 -8.56
C LEU A 96 -7.93 -2.62 -8.15
N LEU A 97 -8.80 -2.08 -8.99
CA LEU A 97 -9.81 -1.14 -8.59
C LEU A 97 -10.89 -1.95 -7.87
N MET A 98 -11.27 -1.51 -6.69
CA MET A 98 -12.20 -2.18 -5.82
C MET A 98 -13.23 -1.19 -5.27
N THR A 99 -14.34 -1.71 -4.76
CA THR A 99 -15.40 -0.91 -4.15
C THR A 99 -15.93 -1.57 -2.89
N ASN A 100 -16.51 -0.78 -1.99
CA ASN A 100 -17.19 -1.34 -0.82
C ASN A 100 -18.52 -2.02 -1.18
N VAL A 101 -19.10 -2.76 -0.22
CA VAL A 101 -20.38 -3.46 -0.38
C VAL A 101 -21.52 -2.53 -0.84
N SER A 102 -21.49 -1.26 -0.41
CA SER A 102 -22.50 -0.27 -0.79
C SER A 102 -22.26 0.40 -2.15
N GLU A 103 -21.12 0.14 -2.78
CA GLU A 103 -20.70 0.71 -4.06
C GLU A 103 -20.60 2.24 -4.07
N ARG A 104 -20.24 2.83 -2.92
CA ARG A 104 -20.16 4.29 -2.72
C ARG A 104 -18.74 4.83 -2.66
N SER A 105 -17.76 3.95 -2.51
CA SER A 105 -16.36 4.31 -2.29
C SER A 105 -15.49 3.36 -3.09
N ALA A 106 -14.62 3.92 -3.92
CA ALA A 106 -13.70 3.18 -4.76
C ALA A 106 -12.26 3.39 -4.30
N PHE A 107 -11.46 2.33 -4.35
CA PHE A 107 -10.04 2.38 -4.00
C PHE A 107 -9.24 1.43 -4.87
N ILE A 108 -7.94 1.69 -4.97
CA ILE A 108 -7.01 0.84 -5.70
C ILE A 108 -6.06 0.22 -4.69
N ALA A 109 -5.92 -1.10 -4.75
CA ALA A 109 -5.01 -1.85 -3.89
C ALA A 109 -4.25 -2.91 -4.68
N THR A 110 -2.98 -3.09 -4.33
CA THR A 110 -2.17 -4.21 -4.81
C THR A 110 -2.36 -5.38 -3.85
N LEU A 111 -2.77 -6.53 -4.39
CA LEU A 111 -2.96 -7.76 -3.63
C LEU A 111 -1.65 -8.57 -3.60
N VAL A 112 -1.07 -8.76 -2.42
CA VAL A 112 0.30 -9.28 -2.29
C VAL A 112 0.44 -10.81 -2.43
N HIS A 113 -0.66 -11.56 -2.27
CA HIS A 113 -0.70 -13.03 -2.45
C HIS A 113 -1.79 -13.49 -3.44
N ALA A 114 -2.16 -12.65 -4.40
CA ALA A 114 -3.31 -12.92 -5.26
C ALA A 114 -3.25 -14.25 -6.03
N ALA A 115 -2.07 -14.69 -6.46
CA ALA A 115 -1.93 -15.93 -7.22
C ALA A 115 -2.08 -17.21 -6.37
N THR A 116 -2.35 -17.05 -5.07
CA THR A 116 -2.77 -18.15 -4.18
C THR A 116 -4.28 -18.36 -4.17
N LEU A 117 -5.05 -17.43 -4.74
CA LEU A 117 -6.50 -17.46 -4.79
C LEU A 117 -6.96 -18.22 -6.03
N ASP A 118 -7.94 -19.11 -5.86
CA ASP A 118 -8.47 -19.91 -6.96
C ASP A 118 -9.20 -19.05 -7.99
N HIS A 119 -9.99 -18.09 -7.50
CA HIS A 119 -10.76 -17.16 -8.33
C HIS A 119 -10.85 -15.78 -7.67
N ILE A 120 -10.66 -14.73 -8.46
CA ILE A 120 -10.94 -13.33 -8.12
C ILE A 120 -11.76 -12.77 -9.27
N ASP A 121 -13.04 -12.51 -9.05
CA ASP A 121 -13.95 -11.93 -10.04
C ASP A 121 -14.80 -10.81 -9.43
N GLU A 122 -15.60 -10.15 -10.25
CA GLU A 122 -16.45 -9.02 -9.85
C GLU A 122 -17.58 -9.43 -8.87
N ASP A 123 -17.92 -10.71 -8.82
CA ASP A 123 -18.93 -11.25 -7.92
C ASP A 123 -18.36 -11.62 -6.53
N SER A 124 -17.03 -11.66 -6.41
CA SER A 124 -16.33 -12.01 -5.18
C SER A 124 -16.42 -10.90 -4.13
N LEU A 125 -16.89 -11.24 -2.92
CA LEU A 125 -16.75 -10.39 -1.74
C LEU A 125 -15.51 -10.82 -0.94
N LEU A 126 -14.50 -9.95 -0.91
CA LEU A 126 -13.22 -10.24 -0.27
C LEU A 126 -13.08 -9.51 1.05
N ASN A 127 -12.64 -10.21 2.09
CA ASN A 127 -12.16 -9.60 3.33
C ASN A 127 -10.65 -9.36 3.20
N LEU A 128 -10.28 -8.08 3.21
CA LEU A 128 -8.92 -7.62 2.94
C LEU A 128 -8.33 -7.07 4.22
N GLN A 129 -7.19 -7.59 4.65
CA GLN A 129 -6.36 -6.84 5.58
C GLN A 129 -5.60 -5.79 4.78
N VAL A 130 -5.69 -4.53 5.20
CA VAL A 130 -5.20 -3.37 4.44
C VAL A 130 -4.23 -2.52 5.24
N CYS A 131 -3.19 -2.08 4.54
CA CYS A 131 -2.31 -1.01 4.99
C CYS A 131 -1.93 -0.10 3.82
N ALA A 132 -1.44 1.10 4.10
CA ALA A 132 -1.00 2.02 3.07
C ALA A 132 0.41 2.55 3.33
N PHE A 133 1.14 2.78 2.25
CA PHE A 133 2.48 3.33 2.27
C PHE A 133 2.44 4.73 1.63
N PRO A 134 2.39 5.81 2.43
CA PRO A 134 2.38 7.18 1.94
C PRO A 134 3.65 7.57 1.18
N GLN A 135 3.47 8.17 0.00
CA GLN A 135 4.49 8.91 -0.74
C GLN A 135 4.63 10.34 -0.23
N ALA A 136 3.50 10.97 0.13
CA ALA A 136 3.46 12.24 0.83
C ALA A 136 2.45 12.14 1.97
N LEU A 137 2.77 12.79 3.09
CA LEU A 137 1.93 12.80 4.29
C LEU A 137 1.99 14.18 4.94
N ASP A 138 0.88 14.90 4.83
CA ASP A 138 0.68 16.20 5.47
C ASP A 138 -0.13 16.01 6.75
N VAL A 139 0.27 16.74 7.80
CA VAL A 139 -0.31 16.62 9.14
C VAL A 139 -0.92 17.95 9.55
N TYR A 140 -2.15 17.90 10.04
CA TYR A 140 -2.92 19.03 10.56
C TYR A 140 -3.36 18.70 11.98
N ASP A 141 -3.64 19.75 12.76
CA ASP A 141 -4.01 19.57 14.16
C ASP A 141 -5.46 19.10 14.30
N SER A 142 -6.29 19.41 13.31
CA SER A 142 -7.68 18.97 13.20
C SER A 142 -8.17 19.06 11.75
N ARG A 143 -9.41 18.61 11.50
CA ARG A 143 -10.11 18.82 10.23
C ARG A 143 -10.21 20.30 9.90
N GLU A 144 -10.62 21.13 10.86
CA GLU A 144 -10.78 22.58 10.67
C GLU A 144 -9.45 23.26 10.31
N ALA A 145 -8.34 22.82 10.90
CA ALA A 145 -7.02 23.33 10.55
C ALA A 145 -6.63 22.99 9.10
N TYR A 146 -6.96 21.78 8.63
CA TYR A 146 -6.80 21.40 7.23
C TYR A 146 -7.64 22.29 6.31
N GLU A 147 -8.90 22.52 6.68
CA GLU A 147 -9.83 23.35 5.90
C GLU A 147 -9.37 24.80 5.80
N LEU A 148 -8.85 25.38 6.89
CA LEU A 148 -8.31 26.74 6.89
C LEU A 148 -7.03 26.87 6.05
N ALA A 149 -6.24 25.80 5.95
CA ALA A 149 -4.98 25.78 5.23
C ALA A 149 -5.12 25.45 3.72
N THR A 150 -6.30 25.07 3.25
CA THR A 150 -6.51 24.59 1.88
C THR A 150 -7.65 25.28 1.16
N ASP A 151 -7.48 25.46 -0.16
CA ASP A 151 -8.53 25.96 -1.04
C ASP A 151 -9.70 24.97 -1.09
N GLU A 152 -10.93 25.51 -1.09
CA GLU A 152 -12.15 24.72 -1.06
C GLU A 152 -12.26 23.76 -2.25
N ARG A 153 -11.74 24.13 -3.44
CA ARG A 153 -11.84 23.31 -4.65
C ARG A 153 -10.83 22.17 -4.70
N SER A 154 -9.73 22.27 -3.96
CA SER A 154 -8.68 21.26 -3.89
C SER A 154 -8.79 20.38 -2.64
N ARG A 155 -9.84 20.60 -1.83
CA ARG A 155 -10.04 19.92 -0.56
C ARG A 155 -10.62 18.53 -0.76
N LEU A 156 -10.06 17.54 -0.07
CA LEU A 156 -10.68 16.24 0.09
C LEU A 156 -11.80 16.32 1.13
N GLU A 157 -12.96 15.78 0.80
CA GLU A 157 -14.03 15.55 1.76
C GLU A 157 -13.57 14.64 2.91
N ASP A 158 -14.15 14.82 4.09
CA ASP A 158 -13.71 14.12 5.30
C ASP A 158 -13.73 12.60 5.11
N LYS A 159 -12.64 11.94 5.52
CA LYS A 159 -12.47 10.48 5.48
C LYS A 159 -12.47 9.85 4.08
N LYS A 160 -12.47 10.64 3.01
CA LYS A 160 -12.56 10.12 1.65
C LYS A 160 -11.29 9.44 1.17
N LEU A 161 -11.49 8.47 0.29
CA LEU A 161 -10.47 7.95 -0.60
C LEU A 161 -10.78 8.39 -2.03
N LEU A 162 -9.74 8.77 -2.77
CA LEU A 162 -9.89 9.24 -4.14
C LEU A 162 -8.80 8.63 -5.02
N PRO A 163 -9.15 7.72 -5.96
CA PRO A 163 -8.23 7.19 -6.97
C PRO A 163 -8.04 8.23 -8.10
N PHE A 164 -7.55 9.43 -7.75
CA PHE A 164 -7.54 10.60 -8.64
C PHE A 164 -6.81 10.33 -9.97
N ASN A 165 -5.60 9.77 -9.91
CA ASN A 165 -4.79 9.52 -11.10
C ASN A 165 -5.44 8.48 -12.02
N TYR A 166 -6.11 7.47 -11.46
CA TYR A 166 -6.85 6.48 -12.25
C TYR A 166 -8.01 7.12 -13.02
N ILE A 167 -8.74 8.04 -12.39
CA ILE A 167 -9.84 8.78 -13.04
C ILE A 167 -9.28 9.69 -14.14
N MET A 168 -8.24 10.47 -13.83
CA MET A 168 -7.64 11.42 -14.78
C MET A 168 -6.96 10.73 -15.96
N ALA A 169 -6.37 9.57 -15.76
CA ALA A 169 -5.84 8.73 -16.84
C ALA A 169 -6.90 8.31 -17.88
N ARG A 170 -8.19 8.47 -17.56
CA ARG A 170 -9.32 8.07 -18.39
C ARG A 170 -10.24 9.26 -18.75
N ASP A 171 -9.83 10.48 -18.43
CA ASP A 171 -10.60 11.69 -18.73
C ASP A 171 -10.40 12.11 -20.20
N GLU A 172 -11.47 12.02 -20.99
CA GLU A 172 -11.47 12.37 -22.42
C GLU A 172 -11.27 13.86 -22.68
N SER A 173 -11.49 14.72 -21.68
CA SER A 173 -11.26 16.17 -21.79
C SER A 173 -9.77 16.55 -21.78
N LEU A 174 -8.89 15.65 -21.32
CA LEU A 174 -7.45 15.85 -21.28
C LEU A 174 -6.78 15.46 -22.60
N THR A 175 -5.54 15.93 -22.82
CA THR A 175 -4.72 15.45 -23.92
C THR A 175 -4.18 14.04 -23.63
N GLU A 176 -3.74 13.32 -24.68
CA GLU A 176 -3.11 12.00 -24.52
C GLU A 176 -1.86 12.07 -23.64
N GLU A 177 -1.00 13.08 -23.83
CA GLU A 177 0.20 13.29 -23.00
C GLU A 177 -0.15 13.49 -21.52
N GLN A 178 -1.24 14.20 -21.22
CA GLN A 178 -1.70 14.39 -19.84
C GLN A 178 -2.22 13.08 -19.24
N ARG A 179 -3.04 12.33 -19.98
CA ARG A 179 -3.51 11.00 -19.53
C ARG A 179 -2.35 10.04 -19.29
N ASP A 180 -1.36 10.03 -20.17
CA ASP A 180 -0.15 9.22 -20.04
C ASP A 180 0.68 9.59 -18.80
N ALA A 181 0.70 10.86 -18.41
CA ALA A 181 1.33 11.29 -17.17
C ALA A 181 0.62 10.71 -15.93
N PHE A 182 -0.72 10.71 -15.92
CA PHE A 182 -1.51 10.12 -14.84
C PHE A 182 -1.44 8.59 -14.80
N LEU A 183 -1.36 7.94 -15.96
CA LEU A 183 -1.20 6.48 -16.07
C LEU A 183 0.05 5.97 -15.32
N LYS A 184 1.13 6.74 -15.28
CA LYS A 184 2.39 6.36 -14.59
C LYS A 184 2.22 6.19 -13.08
N SER A 185 1.17 6.76 -12.50
CA SER A 185 0.89 6.75 -11.07
C SER A 185 -0.58 6.43 -10.78
N GLU A 186 -1.24 5.67 -11.67
CA GLU A 186 -2.67 5.38 -11.57
C GLU A 186 -3.04 4.57 -10.31
N THR A 187 -2.06 3.92 -9.67
CA THR A 187 -2.26 3.18 -8.42
C THR A 187 -2.20 4.05 -7.16
N MET A 188 -1.84 5.32 -7.30
CA MET A 188 -1.78 6.26 -6.16
C MET A 188 -3.18 6.67 -5.73
N MET A 189 -3.42 6.51 -4.44
CA MET A 189 -4.62 6.96 -3.76
C MET A 189 -4.36 8.28 -3.06
N LEU A 190 -5.30 9.21 -3.15
CA LEU A 190 -5.39 10.33 -2.23
C LEU A 190 -6.35 9.95 -1.11
N LEU A 191 -6.01 10.29 0.12
CA LEU A 191 -6.89 10.08 1.26
C LEU A 191 -6.71 11.17 2.31
N CYS A 192 -7.71 11.28 3.18
CA CYS A 192 -7.58 12.07 4.40
C CYS A 192 -8.41 11.46 5.53
N GLY A 193 -8.10 11.84 6.76
CA GLY A 193 -8.89 11.39 7.92
C GLY A 193 -8.22 11.67 9.26
N PRO A 194 -8.98 11.55 10.36
CA PRO A 194 -8.44 11.72 11.70
C PRO A 194 -7.61 10.50 12.13
N VAL A 195 -6.53 10.77 12.86
CA VAL A 195 -5.62 9.79 13.44
C VAL A 195 -6.19 9.27 14.76
N LEU A 196 -6.38 7.97 14.84
CA LEU A 196 -6.97 7.28 16.00
C LEU A 196 -5.91 6.77 16.97
N GLY A 197 -4.71 6.50 16.48
CA GLY A 197 -3.58 6.02 17.26
C GLY A 197 -2.31 6.02 16.42
N VAL A 198 -1.18 6.13 17.10
CA VAL A 198 0.16 6.07 16.50
C VAL A 198 1.01 5.16 17.37
N GLU A 199 1.72 4.25 16.73
CA GLU A 199 2.64 3.33 17.40
C GLU A 199 3.95 3.21 16.63
N LYS A 200 5.03 3.04 17.38
CA LYS A 200 6.33 2.66 16.84
C LYS A 200 6.45 1.15 16.92
N ARG A 201 6.80 0.50 15.81
CA ARG A 201 7.00 -0.96 15.76
C ARG A 201 8.43 -1.28 15.35
N GLU A 202 9.15 -1.94 16.25
CA GLU A 202 10.54 -2.37 16.03
C GLU A 202 10.57 -3.63 15.14
N HIS A 203 11.50 -3.68 14.19
CA HIS A 203 11.61 -4.81 13.25
C HIS A 203 12.32 -6.04 13.83
N GLY A 204 12.99 -5.89 14.98
CA GLY A 204 13.88 -6.93 15.52
C GLY A 204 15.20 -7.05 14.75
N PHE A 205 15.55 -6.05 13.93
CA PHE A 205 16.72 -6.06 13.06
C PHE A 205 17.46 -4.73 13.07
N GLU A 206 18.78 -4.73 13.33
CA GLU A 206 19.69 -3.57 13.28
C GLU A 206 19.12 -2.26 13.91
N ASN A 207 18.30 -2.36 14.97
CA ASN A 207 17.58 -1.24 15.62
C ASN A 207 16.71 -0.42 14.65
N THR A 208 16.15 -1.07 13.64
CA THR A 208 15.22 -0.46 12.69
C THR A 208 13.77 -0.60 13.16
N SER A 209 12.96 0.36 12.76
CA SER A 209 11.56 0.44 13.12
C SER A 209 10.76 1.20 12.06
N CYS A 210 9.45 1.00 12.05
CA CYS A 210 8.51 1.86 11.35
C CYS A 210 7.50 2.49 12.31
N MET A 211 6.90 3.59 11.87
CA MET A 211 5.75 4.18 12.52
C MET A 211 4.47 3.68 11.82
N VAL A 212 3.45 3.43 12.63
CA VAL A 212 2.13 3.00 12.16
C VAL A 212 1.10 3.93 12.73
N ALA A 213 0.35 4.60 11.86
CA ALA A 213 -0.76 5.46 12.23
C ALA A 213 -2.07 4.89 11.73
N THR A 214 -2.96 4.54 12.66
CA THR A 214 -4.31 4.11 12.30
C THR A 214 -5.20 5.34 12.10
N ILE A 215 -5.80 5.48 10.93
CA ILE A 215 -6.71 6.57 10.59
C ILE A 215 -8.14 6.06 10.37
N SER A 216 -9.13 6.93 10.52
CA SER A 216 -10.52 6.66 10.12
C SER A 216 -10.74 7.12 8.68
N THR A 217 -11.23 6.23 7.84
CA THR A 217 -11.69 6.51 6.47
C THR A 217 -13.16 6.11 6.31
N GLU A 218 -13.78 6.42 5.17
CA GLU A 218 -15.14 5.99 4.83
C GLU A 218 -15.25 4.46 4.63
N MET A 219 -14.12 3.78 4.37
CA MET A 219 -14.04 2.33 4.20
C MET A 219 -13.91 1.59 5.54
N GLY A 220 -13.53 2.29 6.60
CA GLY A 220 -13.17 1.71 7.89
C GLY A 220 -11.85 2.31 8.40
N HIS A 221 -11.09 1.53 9.17
CA HIS A 221 -9.76 1.98 9.59
C HIS A 221 -8.70 1.64 8.54
N LEU A 222 -7.63 2.42 8.47
CA LEU A 222 -6.46 2.16 7.63
C LEU A 222 -5.19 2.42 8.42
N ASP A 223 -4.23 1.50 8.35
CA ASP A 223 -2.90 1.69 8.91
C ASP A 223 -1.99 2.35 7.86
N LEU A 224 -1.49 3.55 8.17
CA LEU A 224 -0.45 4.23 7.39
C LEU A 224 0.92 3.84 7.94
N VAL A 225 1.78 3.26 7.09
CA VAL A 225 3.14 2.82 7.45
C VAL A 225 4.14 3.83 6.93
N TYR A 226 4.85 4.50 7.81
CA TYR A 226 5.74 5.60 7.44
C TYR A 226 6.99 5.62 8.31
N ALA A 227 8.03 6.28 7.80
CA ALA A 227 9.23 6.55 8.56
C ALA A 227 9.09 7.89 9.29
N GLU A 228 9.62 7.98 10.50
CA GLU A 228 9.47 9.17 11.35
C GLU A 228 10.01 10.43 10.64
N GLU A 229 11.08 10.27 9.85
CA GLU A 229 11.74 11.31 9.07
C GLU A 229 10.91 11.85 7.90
N GLN A 230 9.82 11.18 7.51
CA GLN A 230 8.91 11.68 6.46
C GLN A 230 8.09 12.89 6.94
N LEU A 231 8.06 13.14 8.25
CA LEU A 231 7.22 14.18 8.85
C LEU A 231 8.04 15.30 9.48
N ASN A 232 7.64 16.54 9.17
CA ASN A 232 8.19 17.73 9.83
C ASN A 232 7.65 17.93 11.25
N LYS A 233 6.51 17.31 11.58
CA LYS A 233 5.94 17.32 12.92
C LYS A 233 5.41 15.92 13.28
N PRO A 234 5.54 15.48 14.54
CA PRO A 234 5.07 14.17 14.94
C PRO A 234 3.57 13.99 14.69
N LEU A 235 3.21 12.80 14.21
CA LEU A 235 1.81 12.38 14.17
C LEU A 235 1.37 11.95 15.56
N VAL A 236 0.22 12.42 16.03
CA VAL A 236 -0.37 12.00 17.30
C VAL A 236 -1.85 11.69 17.15
N LYS A 237 -2.41 10.94 18.10
CA LYS A 237 -3.86 10.72 18.16
C LYS A 237 -4.58 12.07 18.21
N GLY A 238 -5.61 12.21 17.37
CA GLY A 238 -6.39 13.44 17.22
C GLY A 238 -5.90 14.37 16.10
N SER A 239 -4.68 14.18 15.59
CA SER A 239 -4.24 14.84 14.36
C SER A 239 -5.15 14.47 13.18
N TYR A 240 -5.11 15.27 12.13
CA TYR A 240 -5.77 15.02 10.87
C TYR A 240 -4.71 14.89 9.77
N VAL A 241 -4.83 13.90 8.90
CA VAL A 241 -3.85 13.68 7.83
C VAL A 241 -4.47 13.84 6.47
N VAL A 242 -3.62 14.25 5.52
CA VAL A 242 -3.84 14.12 4.09
C VAL A 242 -2.64 13.37 3.53
N ALA A 243 -2.88 12.34 2.73
CA ALA A 243 -1.81 11.53 2.18
C ALA A 243 -2.05 11.19 0.72
N SER A 244 -0.95 11.09 -0.03
CA SER A 244 -0.90 10.29 -1.24
C SER A 244 -0.21 8.98 -0.90
N CYS A 245 -0.82 7.83 -1.19
CA CYS A 245 -0.30 6.53 -0.78
C CYS A 245 -0.58 5.42 -1.80
N GLN A 246 0.18 4.34 -1.71
CA GLN A 246 -0.17 3.06 -2.31
C GLN A 246 -0.80 2.16 -1.25
N ILE A 247 -1.93 1.55 -1.55
CA ILE A 247 -2.59 0.59 -0.65
C ILE A 247 -2.11 -0.82 -0.98
N SER A 248 -1.64 -1.52 0.05
CA SER A 248 -1.28 -2.93 0.02
C SER A 248 -2.35 -3.71 0.76
N ALA A 249 -2.83 -4.78 0.15
CA ALA A 249 -3.88 -5.61 0.72
C ALA A 249 -3.51 -7.09 0.64
N ASP A 250 -3.92 -7.84 1.65
CA ASP A 250 -3.84 -9.30 1.66
C ASP A 250 -5.24 -9.87 1.91
N VAL A 251 -5.60 -10.93 1.17
CA VAL A 251 -6.91 -11.54 1.29
C VAL A 251 -6.89 -12.47 2.49
N LEU A 252 -7.78 -12.24 3.45
CA LEU A 252 -7.95 -13.12 4.59
C LEU A 252 -8.71 -14.36 4.13
N ALA A 253 -8.05 -15.52 4.18
CA ALA A 253 -8.73 -16.80 4.01
C ALA A 253 -9.58 -17.09 5.25
N ASP A 254 -10.83 -17.49 5.03
CA ASP A 254 -11.75 -17.96 6.08
C ASP A 254 -11.25 -19.27 6.74
#